data_AF-A0A9J7FZX7-F1
#
_entry.id   AF-A0A9J7FZX7-F1
#
_cell.length_a   1.000
_cell.length_b   1.000
_cell.length_c   1.000
_cell.angle_alpha   90.00
_cell.angle_beta   90.00
_cell.angle_gamma   90.00
#
_symmetry.space_group_name_H-M   'P 1'
#
loop_
_entity.id
_entity.type
_entity.pdbx_description
1 polymer ?
#
loop_
_entity_poly.entity_id
_entity_poly.type
_entity_poly.pdbx_seq_one_letter_code
_entity_poly.pdbx_strand_id
1 'polypeptide(L)'
;MHFPGSIRRNQALDKPLEPQKRPATRICPASVTAAALSALELLKDPHLGLALPCQSPTRLALLSGHYLYYHYGCDGLDDRGWGCGYRTLQTLCSWPEGQSSGVPGLAAIQAALEDIGDKPPGFRNSRNWIGCVEASLCLEHFGGPQGRLCHVPRGAGVLPELERLYFHFTEGGGPVMVGGDADAQSKALLGVCEGPATEAYVLILDPHYWGTPKNSSELQAAGWVGWRKVSSVFDSSSFYNLCLTRRT
;
A
#
# COMPACT_ATOMS: atom_id res chain seq x y z
N MET A 1 -5.91 -51.78 68.23
CA MET A 1 -6.96 -52.81 68.27
C MET A 1 -7.48 -53.03 66.86
N HIS A 2 -7.49 -54.30 66.44
CA HIS A 2 -8.28 -54.95 65.38
C HIS A 2 -8.34 -54.42 63.93
N PHE A 3 -7.71 -55.19 63.02
CA PHE A 3 -8.34 -55.72 61.80
C PHE A 3 -9.43 -56.75 62.19
N PRO A 4 -10.51 -56.99 61.39
CA PRO A 4 -10.49 -57.66 60.07
C PRO A 4 -11.45 -56.99 59.05
N GLY A 5 -11.44 -57.20 57.73
CA GLY A 5 -11.30 -58.42 56.93
C GLY A 5 -12.69 -58.91 56.50
N SER A 6 -13.09 -58.71 55.23
CA SER A 6 -14.02 -59.65 54.56
C SER A 6 -14.05 -59.47 53.04
N ILE A 7 -13.66 -60.54 52.36
CA ILE A 7 -13.87 -60.80 50.94
C ILE A 7 -15.29 -61.37 50.78
N ARG A 8 -16.09 -60.85 49.84
CA ARG A 8 -17.14 -61.64 49.18
C ARG A 8 -17.15 -61.38 47.68
N ARG A 9 -16.78 -62.42 46.94
CA ARG A 9 -17.24 -62.67 45.56
C ARG A 9 -18.74 -62.96 45.63
N ASN A 10 -19.53 -62.45 44.69
CA ASN A 10 -20.14 -63.29 43.65
C ASN A 10 -21.16 -62.54 42.79
N GLN A 11 -21.22 -63.04 41.56
CA GLN A 11 -22.37 -63.10 40.66
C GLN A 11 -22.69 -61.87 39.82
N ALA A 12 -22.06 -61.89 38.65
CA ALA A 12 -22.64 -61.41 37.41
C ALA A 12 -24.02 -62.03 37.21
N LEU A 13 -25.00 -61.17 36.90
CA LEU A 13 -26.25 -61.52 36.27
C LEU A 13 -26.31 -60.73 34.96
N ASP A 14 -26.35 -61.48 33.87
CA ASP A 14 -26.47 -61.03 32.49
C ASP A 14 -27.69 -60.10 32.33
N LYS A 15 -27.43 -58.87 31.86
CA LYS A 15 -28.44 -57.99 31.27
C LYS A 15 -28.23 -57.96 29.75
N PRO A 16 -29.28 -58.08 28.93
CA PRO A 16 -29.16 -58.05 27.48
C PRO A 16 -28.65 -56.68 26.99
N LEU A 17 -27.73 -56.69 26.03
CA LEU A 17 -27.23 -55.50 25.34
C LEU A 17 -28.39 -54.74 24.67
N GLU A 18 -28.65 -53.51 25.10
CA GLU A 18 -29.30 -52.51 24.26
C GLU A 18 -28.34 -52.09 23.13
N PRO A 19 -28.81 -51.95 21.88
CA PRO A 19 -27.97 -51.44 20.81
C PRO A 19 -27.66 -49.96 21.09
N GLN A 20 -26.41 -49.67 21.47
CA GLN A 20 -25.90 -48.31 21.47
C GLN A 20 -26.02 -47.74 20.05
N LYS A 21 -26.93 -46.77 19.87
CA LYS A 21 -26.96 -45.92 18.68
C LYS A 21 -25.60 -45.24 18.58
N ARG A 22 -24.83 -45.59 17.54
CA ARG A 22 -23.64 -44.83 17.14
C ARG A 22 -24.05 -43.36 17.02
N PRO A 23 -23.27 -42.39 17.53
CA PRO A 23 -23.49 -41.01 17.17
C PRO A 23 -23.34 -40.95 15.65
N ALA A 24 -24.42 -40.61 14.96
CA ALA A 24 -24.34 -40.26 13.55
C ALA A 24 -23.34 -39.11 13.45
N THR A 25 -22.21 -39.37 12.80
CA THR A 25 -21.30 -38.32 12.36
C THR A 25 -22.15 -37.38 11.53
N ARG A 26 -22.46 -36.22 12.10
CA ARG A 26 -23.13 -35.15 11.40
C ARG A 26 -22.12 -34.68 10.37
N ILE A 27 -22.21 -35.24 9.16
CA ILE A 27 -21.58 -34.68 7.98
C ILE A 27 -22.28 -33.34 7.80
N CYS A 28 -21.70 -32.30 8.38
CA CYS A 28 -22.01 -30.94 8.00
C CYS A 28 -21.76 -30.88 6.49
N PRO A 29 -22.75 -30.50 5.66
CA PRO A 29 -22.45 -30.19 4.29
C PRO A 29 -21.40 -29.08 4.36
N ALA A 30 -20.31 -29.24 3.60
CA ALA A 30 -19.30 -28.22 3.41
C ALA A 30 -20.03 -26.95 2.95
N SER A 31 -20.35 -26.11 3.91
CA SER A 31 -21.10 -24.89 3.72
C SER A 31 -20.11 -23.91 3.14
N VAL A 32 -20.21 -23.76 1.83
CA VAL A 32 -19.73 -22.63 1.05
C VAL A 32 -18.23 -22.45 1.23
N THR A 33 -17.47 -23.03 0.29
CA THR A 33 -16.13 -22.55 -0.06
C THR A 33 -16.12 -21.05 0.17
N ALA A 34 -15.34 -20.59 1.15
CA ALA A 34 -14.99 -19.20 1.28
C ALA A 34 -14.59 -18.77 -0.12
N ALA A 35 -15.49 -18.04 -0.78
CA ALA A 35 -15.21 -17.44 -2.07
C ALA A 35 -13.93 -16.69 -1.78
N ALA A 36 -12.82 -17.13 -2.38
CA ALA A 36 -11.60 -16.37 -2.37
C ALA A 36 -12.04 -14.97 -2.77
N LEU A 37 -12.02 -14.04 -1.80
CA LEU A 37 -12.15 -12.62 -2.10
C LEU A 37 -11.03 -12.41 -3.11
N SER A 38 -11.38 -12.35 -4.40
CA SER A 38 -10.37 -12.10 -5.40
C SER A 38 -9.90 -10.71 -5.06
N ALA A 39 -8.71 -10.61 -4.47
CA ALA A 39 -7.98 -9.36 -4.46
C ALA A 39 -8.10 -8.83 -5.89
N LEU A 40 -8.64 -7.63 -6.04
CA LEU A 40 -8.79 -7.03 -7.36
C LEU A 40 -7.43 -7.10 -8.03
N GLU A 41 -7.37 -7.61 -9.27
CA GLU A 41 -6.12 -7.65 -10.01
C GLU A 41 -5.67 -6.19 -10.22
N LEU A 42 -4.64 -5.79 -9.49
CA LEU A 42 -4.16 -4.41 -9.52
C LEU A 42 -3.57 -4.12 -10.89
N LEU A 43 -3.85 -2.92 -11.41
CA LEU A 43 -3.27 -2.51 -12.69
C LEU A 43 -1.77 -2.27 -12.53
N LYS A 44 -1.00 -2.87 -13.43
CA LYS A 44 0.44 -2.68 -13.56
C LYS A 44 0.73 -1.50 -14.49
N ASP A 45 1.61 -0.60 -14.05
CA ASP A 45 2.11 0.54 -14.81
C ASP A 45 1.02 1.36 -15.55
N PRO A 46 -0.05 1.83 -14.87
CA PRO A 46 -1.15 2.53 -15.53
C PRO A 46 -0.74 3.86 -16.18
N HIS A 47 0.47 4.34 -15.93
CA HIS A 47 1.03 5.52 -16.58
C HIS A 47 1.46 5.30 -18.05
N LEU A 48 1.64 4.05 -18.49
CA LEU A 48 2.07 3.75 -19.85
C LEU A 48 1.00 4.17 -20.88
N GLY A 49 1.44 4.73 -21.99
CA GLY A 49 0.56 5.20 -23.08
C GLY A 49 -0.01 6.61 -22.88
N LEU A 50 0.32 7.29 -21.79
CA LEU A 50 -0.03 8.71 -21.62
C LEU A 50 0.67 9.59 -22.66
N ALA A 51 -0.09 10.53 -23.24
CA ALA A 51 0.46 11.58 -24.06
C ALA A 51 1.38 12.50 -23.22
N LEU A 52 2.41 13.05 -23.86
CA LEU A 52 3.30 14.03 -23.24
C LEU A 52 2.53 15.33 -22.93
N PRO A 53 2.87 16.05 -21.85
CA PRO A 53 2.15 17.24 -21.44
C PRO A 53 2.41 18.46 -22.35
N CYS A 54 3.46 18.41 -23.16
CA CYS A 54 3.81 19.46 -24.11
C CYS A 54 4.40 18.85 -25.40
N GLN A 55 4.36 19.62 -26.49
CA GLN A 55 4.75 19.14 -27.83
C GLN A 55 6.26 18.90 -27.98
N SER A 56 7.07 19.70 -27.28
CA SER A 56 8.53 19.66 -27.38
C SER A 56 9.19 19.75 -26.00
N PRO A 57 9.19 18.66 -25.21
CA PRO A 57 9.90 18.62 -23.94
C PRO A 57 11.40 18.90 -24.13
N THR A 58 11.96 19.76 -23.30
CA THR A 58 13.41 19.99 -23.22
C THR A 58 14.07 18.92 -22.35
N ARG A 59 13.36 18.48 -21.29
CA ARG A 59 13.77 17.40 -20.39
C ARG A 59 12.57 16.52 -20.06
N LEU A 60 12.79 15.21 -20.04
CA LEU A 60 11.81 14.21 -19.65
C LEU A 60 12.53 13.09 -18.91
N ALA A 61 12.05 12.75 -17.72
CA ALA A 61 12.51 11.58 -16.98
C ALA A 61 11.31 10.89 -16.34
N LEU A 62 11.24 9.57 -16.51
CA LEU A 62 10.24 8.70 -15.90
C LEU A 62 10.95 7.70 -15.01
N LEU A 63 10.24 7.15 -14.02
CA LEU A 63 10.77 6.02 -13.25
C LEU A 63 11.21 4.88 -14.17
N SER A 64 12.14 4.07 -13.68
CA SER A 64 12.50 2.80 -14.32
C SER A 64 11.86 1.62 -13.59
N GLY A 65 11.68 0.48 -14.24
CA GLY A 65 11.05 -0.69 -13.62
C GLY A 65 9.52 -0.61 -13.60
N HIS A 66 8.90 -1.45 -12.79
CA HIS A 66 7.45 -1.66 -12.76
C HIS A 66 6.88 -1.47 -11.36
N TYR A 67 5.60 -1.14 -11.29
CA TYR A 67 4.84 -1.05 -10.04
C TYR A 67 3.39 -1.47 -10.24
N LEU A 68 2.70 -1.78 -9.14
CA LEU A 68 1.27 -1.99 -9.10
C LEU A 68 0.57 -0.75 -8.53
N TYR A 69 -0.60 -0.44 -9.07
CA TYR A 69 -1.41 0.68 -8.61
C TYR A 69 -2.26 0.29 -7.40
N TYR A 70 -1.76 0.60 -6.20
CA TYR A 70 -2.54 0.51 -4.97
C TYR A 70 -3.34 1.79 -4.75
N HIS A 71 -4.62 1.64 -4.45
CA HIS A 71 -5.57 2.73 -4.27
C HIS A 71 -6.61 2.38 -3.21
N TYR A 72 -7.51 3.29 -2.86
CA TYR A 72 -8.53 3.04 -1.85
C TYR A 72 -9.39 1.82 -2.19
N GLY A 73 -9.63 0.97 -1.19
CA GLY A 73 -10.51 -0.19 -1.30
C GLY A 73 -9.97 -1.36 -2.11
N CYS A 74 -8.74 -1.30 -2.63
CA CYS A 74 -8.26 -2.30 -3.59
C CYS A 74 -8.13 -3.72 -3.00
N ASP A 75 -8.02 -3.83 -1.67
CA ASP A 75 -7.97 -5.08 -0.90
C ASP A 75 -9.26 -5.36 -0.10
N GLY A 76 -10.34 -4.61 -0.37
CA GLY A 76 -11.64 -4.76 0.29
C GLY A 76 -11.80 -3.97 1.60
N LEU A 77 -10.76 -3.28 2.07
CA LEU A 77 -10.86 -2.39 3.23
C LEU A 77 -11.28 -0.97 2.80
N ASP A 78 -12.34 -0.42 3.40
CA ASP A 78 -12.69 0.99 3.20
C ASP A 78 -11.74 1.91 3.98
N ASP A 79 -10.69 2.35 3.29
CA ASP A 79 -9.65 3.23 3.81
C ASP A 79 -9.75 4.67 3.30
N ARG A 80 -10.91 5.05 2.73
CA ARG A 80 -11.13 6.41 2.24
C ARG A 80 -10.96 7.44 3.35
N GLY A 81 -10.21 8.50 3.05
CA GLY A 81 -9.98 9.63 3.95
C GLY A 81 -8.82 9.44 4.94
N TRP A 82 -8.17 8.27 4.97
CA TRP A 82 -7.02 8.03 5.86
C TRP A 82 -5.94 7.11 5.28
N GLY A 83 -6.26 6.33 4.25
CA GLY A 83 -5.40 5.31 3.69
C GLY A 83 -4.34 5.78 2.68
N CYS A 84 -4.37 7.06 2.24
CA CYS A 84 -3.60 7.49 1.05
C CYS A 84 -2.09 7.26 1.20
N GLY A 85 -1.54 7.49 2.40
CA GLY A 85 -0.14 7.22 2.70
C GLY A 85 0.20 5.73 2.65
N TYR A 86 -0.71 4.88 3.12
CA TYR A 86 -0.55 3.42 3.07
C TYR A 86 -0.59 2.90 1.64
N ARG A 87 -1.54 3.36 0.82
CA ARG A 87 -1.66 2.94 -0.59
C ARG A 87 -0.48 3.41 -1.43
N THR A 88 0.00 4.62 -1.16
CA THR A 88 1.24 5.12 -1.77
C THR A 88 2.43 4.25 -1.35
N LEU A 89 2.59 3.95 -0.06
CA LEU A 89 3.64 3.03 0.42
C LEU A 89 3.55 1.64 -0.24
N GLN A 90 2.36 1.05 -0.36
CA GLN A 90 2.18 -0.24 -1.03
C GLN A 90 2.63 -0.18 -2.51
N THR A 91 2.32 0.92 -3.21
CA THR A 91 2.83 1.17 -4.56
C THR A 91 4.36 1.20 -4.58
N LEU A 92 4.99 1.90 -3.63
CA LEU A 92 6.44 1.95 -3.48
C LEU A 92 7.05 0.56 -3.19
N CYS A 93 6.42 -0.24 -2.32
CA CYS A 93 6.86 -1.61 -2.01
C CYS A 93 6.75 -2.58 -3.19
N SER A 94 5.83 -2.34 -4.13
CA SER A 94 5.66 -3.19 -5.31
C SER A 94 6.73 -2.98 -6.38
N TRP A 95 7.52 -1.91 -6.26
CA TRP A 95 8.60 -1.53 -7.16
C TRP A 95 9.94 -2.15 -6.71
N PRO A 96 10.85 -2.55 -7.62
CA PRO A 96 10.83 -2.38 -9.09
C PRO A 96 10.19 -3.50 -9.91
N GLU A 97 9.74 -4.59 -9.29
CA GLU A 97 9.28 -5.76 -10.03
C GLU A 97 7.83 -5.63 -10.54
N GLY A 98 7.04 -4.77 -9.91
CA GLY A 98 5.59 -4.65 -10.14
C GLY A 98 4.87 -5.94 -9.78
N GLN A 99 5.07 -6.41 -8.54
CA GLN A 99 4.51 -7.63 -7.98
C GLN A 99 3.90 -7.36 -6.60
N SER A 100 2.89 -8.14 -6.22
CA SER A 100 2.23 -8.01 -4.90
C SER A 100 2.96 -8.80 -3.81
N SER A 101 3.85 -9.72 -4.17
CA SER A 101 4.65 -10.49 -3.22
C SER A 101 5.55 -9.57 -2.41
N GLY A 102 5.43 -9.60 -1.08
CA GLY A 102 6.21 -8.76 -0.18
C GLY A 102 5.60 -7.38 0.09
N VAL A 103 4.49 -7.02 -0.57
CA VAL A 103 3.78 -5.77 -0.25
C VAL A 103 2.96 -5.94 1.02
N PRO A 104 3.23 -5.18 2.09
CA PRO A 104 2.53 -5.33 3.36
C PRO A 104 1.09 -4.80 3.29
N GLY A 105 0.17 -5.44 4.01
CA GLY A 105 -1.16 -4.91 4.24
C GLY A 105 -1.15 -3.76 5.26
N LEU A 106 -2.22 -2.96 5.31
CA LEU A 106 -2.35 -1.80 6.21
C LEU A 106 -2.14 -2.19 7.69
N ALA A 107 -2.71 -3.30 8.14
CA ALA A 107 -2.53 -3.79 9.51
C ALA A 107 -1.06 -4.14 9.82
N ALA A 108 -0.34 -4.72 8.86
CA ALA A 108 1.09 -5.03 9.03
C ALA A 108 1.94 -3.76 9.09
N ILE A 109 1.62 -2.75 8.25
CA ILE A 109 2.28 -1.44 8.28
C ILE A 109 2.09 -0.79 9.66
N GLN A 110 0.87 -0.76 10.19
CA GLN A 110 0.61 -0.21 11.52
C GLN A 110 1.31 -0.99 12.63
N ALA A 111 1.36 -2.32 12.52
CA ALA A 111 2.05 -3.16 13.49
C ALA A 111 3.56 -2.86 13.51
N ALA A 112 4.18 -2.75 12.33
CA ALA A 112 5.59 -2.40 12.17
C ALA A 112 5.92 -1.03 12.77
N LEU A 113 5.09 -0.01 12.53
CA LEU A 113 5.31 1.33 13.08
C LEU A 113 5.24 1.38 14.61
N GLU A 114 4.37 0.57 15.23
CA GLU A 114 4.40 0.39 16.69
C GLU A 114 5.64 -0.41 17.14
N ASP A 115 5.98 -1.51 16.45
CA ASP A 115 7.12 -2.37 16.83
C ASP A 115 8.47 -1.65 16.73
N ILE A 116 8.62 -0.73 15.77
CA ILE A 116 9.79 0.15 15.61
C ILE A 116 9.82 1.24 16.69
N GLY A 117 8.68 1.53 17.34
CA GLY A 117 8.54 2.59 18.33
C GLY A 117 8.31 3.99 17.76
N ASP A 118 8.01 4.10 16.45
CA ASP A 118 7.64 5.37 15.81
C ASP A 118 6.24 5.83 16.22
N LYS A 119 5.30 4.87 16.34
CA LYS A 119 3.92 5.13 16.76
C LYS A 119 3.64 4.56 18.15
N PRO A 120 2.78 5.23 18.94
CA PRO A 120 2.44 4.77 20.28
C PRO A 120 1.51 3.53 20.23
N PRO A 121 1.42 2.75 21.32
CA PRO A 121 0.43 1.69 21.44
C PRO A 121 -1.00 2.18 21.17
N GLY A 122 -1.74 1.44 20.34
CA GLY A 122 -3.11 1.78 19.93
C GLY A 122 -3.20 2.43 18.55
N PHE A 123 -2.07 2.58 17.86
CA PHE A 123 -2.02 2.92 16.43
C PHE A 123 -2.49 1.76 15.54
N ARG A 124 -2.27 0.50 15.94
CA ARG A 124 -2.81 -0.70 15.31
C ARG A 124 -4.34 -0.65 15.24
N ASN A 125 -4.87 -0.95 14.06
CA ASN A 125 -6.30 -0.86 13.73
C ASN A 125 -6.91 0.55 13.85
N SER A 126 -6.08 1.58 14.02
CA SER A 126 -6.55 2.96 13.95
C SER A 126 -6.82 3.37 12.50
N ARG A 127 -7.46 4.52 12.33
CA ARG A 127 -7.62 5.21 11.03
C ARG A 127 -6.68 6.40 10.92
N ASN A 128 -5.54 6.34 11.60
CA ASN A 128 -4.56 7.42 11.55
C ASN A 128 -3.77 7.34 10.25
N TRP A 129 -3.50 8.51 9.67
CA TRP A 129 -2.69 8.67 8.48
C TRP A 129 -1.19 8.43 8.76
N ILE A 130 -0.44 8.15 7.70
CA ILE A 130 1.03 8.07 7.70
C ILE A 130 1.59 8.97 6.60
N GLY A 131 2.82 9.43 6.77
CA GLY A 131 3.52 10.29 5.83
C GLY A 131 4.79 9.65 5.27
N CYS A 132 5.63 10.49 4.66
CA CYS A 132 6.86 10.05 4.00
C CYS A 132 7.86 9.44 4.98
N VAL A 133 7.89 9.92 6.24
CA VAL A 133 8.81 9.43 7.28
C VAL A 133 8.46 7.98 7.62
N GLU A 134 7.20 7.72 7.95
CA GLU A 134 6.70 6.38 8.24
C GLU A 134 6.86 5.44 7.05
N ALA A 135 6.62 5.94 5.83
CA ALA A 135 6.85 5.17 4.61
C ALA A 135 8.33 4.74 4.47
N SER A 136 9.27 5.66 4.73
CA SER A 136 10.70 5.35 4.71
C SER A 136 11.08 4.27 5.73
N LEU A 137 10.55 4.35 6.95
CA LEU A 137 10.79 3.36 8.01
C LEU A 137 10.21 1.99 7.62
N CYS A 138 9.00 1.97 7.06
CA CYS A 138 8.36 0.73 6.63
C CYS A 138 9.09 0.08 5.46
N LEU A 139 9.56 0.87 4.48
CA LEU A 139 10.35 0.35 3.37
C LEU A 139 11.59 -0.39 3.86
N GLU A 140 12.31 0.18 4.83
CA GLU A 140 13.45 -0.48 5.47
C GLU A 140 13.02 -1.74 6.24
N HIS A 141 11.98 -1.64 7.06
CA HIS A 141 11.48 -2.74 7.90
C HIS A 141 11.05 -3.97 7.09
N PHE A 142 10.38 -3.76 5.95
CA PHE A 142 9.89 -4.85 5.09
C PHE A 142 10.93 -5.32 4.05
N GLY A 143 12.16 -4.80 4.07
CA GLY A 143 13.20 -5.15 3.09
C GLY A 143 12.87 -4.69 1.68
N GLY A 144 12.09 -3.60 1.54
CA GLY A 144 11.75 -2.99 0.27
C GLY A 144 12.86 -2.07 -0.27
N PRO A 145 12.52 -1.24 -1.28
CA PRO A 145 13.43 -0.23 -1.83
C PRO A 145 13.97 0.74 -0.78
N GLN A 146 15.17 1.28 -1.00
CA GLN A 146 15.68 2.35 -0.14
C GLN A 146 14.82 3.62 -0.30
N GLY A 147 14.23 4.11 0.79
CA GLY A 147 13.52 5.39 0.83
C GLY A 147 14.42 6.53 1.33
N ARG A 148 14.74 7.51 0.48
CA ARG A 148 15.49 8.71 0.88
C ARG A 148 14.56 9.89 1.09
N LEU A 149 14.58 10.47 2.28
CA LEU A 149 13.77 11.64 2.60
C LEU A 149 14.34 12.94 2.01
N CYS A 150 13.45 13.82 1.57
CA CYS A 150 13.73 15.19 1.18
C CYS A 150 12.62 16.10 1.70
N HIS A 151 12.99 17.08 2.52
CA HIS A 151 12.07 18.08 3.03
C HIS A 151 12.14 19.35 2.15
N VAL A 152 10.98 19.83 1.74
CA VAL A 152 10.79 21.04 0.94
C VAL A 152 9.99 22.03 1.78
N PRO A 153 10.61 23.09 2.32
CA PRO A 153 9.97 23.97 3.30
C PRO A 153 8.77 24.75 2.77
N ARG A 154 8.68 24.95 1.45
CA ARG A 154 7.61 25.70 0.76
C ARG A 154 7.40 25.10 -0.63
N GLY A 155 6.17 25.00 -1.12
CA GLY A 155 5.89 24.42 -2.45
C GLY A 155 6.53 25.20 -3.60
N ALA A 156 6.78 26.50 -3.43
CA ALA A 156 7.60 27.28 -4.37
C ALA A 156 9.03 26.72 -4.53
N GLY A 157 9.54 26.04 -3.51
CA GLY A 157 10.82 25.33 -3.49
C GLY A 157 10.83 24.00 -4.24
N VAL A 158 9.68 23.53 -4.76
CA VAL A 158 9.64 22.29 -5.58
C VAL A 158 10.26 22.50 -6.95
N LEU A 159 10.20 23.71 -7.52
CA LEU A 159 10.84 24.00 -8.82
C LEU A 159 12.35 23.70 -8.79
N PRO A 160 13.14 24.19 -7.80
CA PRO A 160 14.52 23.75 -7.61
C PRO A 160 14.70 22.24 -7.45
N GLU A 161 13.77 21.55 -6.80
CA GLU A 161 13.85 20.09 -6.60
C GLU A 161 13.50 19.28 -7.87
N LEU A 162 12.98 19.91 -8.93
CA LEU A 162 12.76 19.23 -10.22
C LEU A 162 14.06 18.69 -10.80
N GLU A 163 15.17 19.41 -10.61
CA GLU A 163 16.48 18.93 -11.05
C GLU A 163 16.85 17.63 -10.32
N ARG A 164 16.64 17.58 -9.00
CA ARG A 164 16.89 16.39 -8.19
C ARG A 164 15.96 15.23 -8.59
N LEU A 165 14.67 15.51 -8.82
CA LEU A 165 13.71 14.51 -9.29
C LEU A 165 14.07 13.98 -10.67
N TYR A 166 14.50 14.86 -11.58
CA TYR A 166 15.01 14.46 -12.89
C TYR A 166 16.18 13.50 -12.75
N PHE A 167 17.21 13.87 -11.97
CA PHE A 167 18.37 13.00 -11.74
C PHE A 167 17.97 11.66 -11.13
N HIS A 168 17.13 11.69 -10.08
CA HIS A 168 16.58 10.49 -9.45
C HIS A 168 15.99 9.52 -10.46
N PHE A 169 15.09 9.99 -11.33
CA PHE A 169 14.46 9.14 -12.35
C PHE A 169 15.45 8.68 -13.43
N THR A 170 16.35 9.55 -13.91
CA THR A 170 17.36 9.16 -14.92
C THR A 170 18.40 8.17 -14.40
N GLU A 171 18.68 8.17 -13.09
CA GLU A 171 19.58 7.21 -12.45
C GLU A 171 18.89 5.89 -12.07
N GLY A 172 17.68 5.65 -12.59
CA GLY A 172 16.92 4.42 -12.36
C GLY A 172 16.10 4.41 -11.07
N GLY A 173 15.82 5.57 -10.49
CA GLY A 173 14.92 5.72 -9.34
C GLY A 173 13.49 5.27 -9.62
N GLY A 174 12.79 4.90 -8.56
CA GLY A 174 11.39 4.45 -8.57
C GLY A 174 10.39 5.56 -8.23
N PRO A 175 9.12 5.19 -7.96
CA PRO A 175 8.08 6.12 -7.53
C PRO A 175 8.49 6.94 -6.30
N VAL A 176 8.14 8.22 -6.29
CA VAL A 176 8.45 9.13 -5.17
C VAL A 176 7.15 9.45 -4.43
N MET A 177 7.02 9.01 -3.18
CA MET A 177 5.89 9.44 -2.36
C MET A 177 6.03 10.92 -2.02
N VAL A 178 4.94 11.66 -2.07
CA VAL A 178 4.82 13.05 -1.64
C VAL A 178 3.74 13.15 -0.58
N GLY A 179 3.98 13.95 0.47
CA GLY A 179 2.97 14.35 1.45
C GLY A 179 3.30 15.71 2.06
N GLY A 180 2.30 16.53 2.38
CA GLY A 180 2.47 17.88 2.94
C GLY A 180 1.47 18.16 4.08
N ASP A 181 1.53 19.38 4.64
CA ASP A 181 0.71 19.81 5.80
C ASP A 181 -0.76 20.06 5.44
N ALA A 182 -0.99 20.92 4.43
CA ALA A 182 -2.33 21.31 3.99
C ALA A 182 -2.97 20.27 3.07
N ASP A 183 -2.15 19.41 2.47
CA ASP A 183 -2.53 18.34 1.56
C ASP A 183 -2.27 16.98 2.21
N ALA A 184 -3.13 16.58 3.16
CA ALA A 184 -3.18 15.21 3.70
C ALA A 184 -3.52 14.12 2.64
N GLN A 185 -3.27 14.42 1.37
CA GLN A 185 -3.47 13.60 0.19
C GLN A 185 -2.10 13.17 -0.34
N SER A 186 -1.56 12.13 0.29
CA SER A 186 -0.37 11.46 -0.24
C SER A 186 -0.63 10.97 -1.66
N LYS A 187 0.39 11.09 -2.51
CA LYS A 187 0.40 10.67 -3.91
C LYS A 187 1.81 10.26 -4.31
N ALA A 188 1.94 9.53 -5.42
CA ALA A 188 3.26 9.22 -5.99
C ALA A 188 3.57 10.11 -7.20
N LEU A 189 4.80 10.59 -7.29
CA LEU A 189 5.39 11.11 -8.52
C LEU A 189 6.05 9.95 -9.26
N LEU A 190 5.82 9.90 -10.56
CA LEU A 190 6.34 8.87 -11.46
C LEU A 190 7.32 9.43 -12.50
N GLY A 191 7.45 10.75 -12.56
CA GLY A 191 8.29 11.40 -13.55
C GLY A 191 8.17 12.91 -13.55
N VAL A 192 9.08 13.54 -14.28
CA VAL A 192 9.13 14.99 -14.50
C VAL A 192 9.26 15.28 -15.99
N CYS A 193 8.66 16.37 -16.43
CA CYS A 193 8.77 16.86 -17.80
C CYS A 193 8.92 18.39 -17.76
N GLU A 194 9.96 18.92 -18.38
CA GLU A 194 10.16 20.36 -18.58
C GLU A 194 9.94 20.68 -20.06
N GLY A 195 9.08 21.65 -20.31
CA GLY A 195 8.73 22.11 -21.65
C GLY A 195 9.56 23.32 -22.09
N PRO A 196 9.14 23.99 -23.17
CA PRO A 196 9.68 25.30 -23.54
C PRO A 196 9.46 26.35 -22.44
N ALA A 197 10.38 27.32 -22.34
CA ALA A 197 10.36 28.38 -21.34
C ALA A 197 10.37 27.86 -19.89
N THR A 198 9.36 28.19 -19.09
CA THR A 198 9.27 27.86 -17.64
C THR A 198 8.20 26.80 -17.34
N GLU A 199 7.73 26.08 -18.36
CA GLU A 199 6.73 25.03 -18.15
C GLU A 199 7.33 23.80 -17.51
N ALA A 200 6.83 23.43 -16.33
CA ALA A 200 7.24 22.24 -15.61
C ALA A 200 6.05 21.39 -15.19
N TYR A 201 6.18 20.08 -15.38
CA TYR A 201 5.15 19.08 -15.14
C TYR A 201 5.70 17.93 -14.30
N VAL A 202 4.83 17.37 -13.46
CA VAL A 202 5.06 16.11 -12.75
C VAL A 202 4.01 15.09 -13.18
N LEU A 203 4.40 13.82 -13.28
CA LEU A 203 3.49 12.72 -13.54
C LEU A 203 2.99 12.19 -12.20
N ILE A 204 1.69 12.35 -11.93
CA ILE A 204 1.05 11.96 -10.69
C ILE A 204 0.39 10.59 -10.84
N LEU A 205 0.50 9.78 -9.78
CA LEU A 205 -0.37 8.64 -9.50
C LEU A 205 -1.11 8.91 -8.20
N ASP A 206 -2.42 9.02 -8.29
CA ASP A 206 -3.30 9.41 -7.20
C ASP A 206 -3.94 8.15 -6.56
N PRO A 207 -3.66 7.83 -5.28
CA PRO A 207 -4.20 6.65 -4.62
C PRO A 207 -5.68 6.81 -4.20
N HIS A 208 -6.30 7.97 -4.38
CA HIS A 208 -7.65 8.25 -3.87
C HIS A 208 -8.76 7.65 -4.74
N TYR A 209 -8.43 7.00 -5.86
CA TYR A 209 -9.39 6.28 -6.68
C TYR A 209 -10.14 5.24 -5.82
N TRP A 210 -11.47 5.26 -5.93
CA TRP A 210 -12.36 4.28 -5.32
C TRP A 210 -13.18 3.59 -6.39
N GLY A 211 -12.99 2.27 -6.50
CA GLY A 211 -13.69 1.44 -7.49
C GLY A 211 -12.82 0.29 -7.96
N THR A 212 -13.19 -0.29 -9.11
CA THR A 212 -12.42 -1.32 -9.79
C THR A 212 -12.07 -0.81 -11.18
N PRO A 213 -10.82 -0.39 -11.42
CA PRO A 213 -10.46 0.19 -12.70
C PRO A 213 -10.39 -0.91 -13.76
N LYS A 214 -11.05 -0.73 -14.90
CA LYS A 214 -11.07 -1.77 -15.95
C LYS A 214 -9.79 -1.83 -16.75
N ASN A 215 -9.15 -0.69 -16.95
CA ASN A 215 -7.92 -0.53 -17.71
C ASN A 215 -7.28 0.83 -17.40
N SER A 216 -6.03 1.00 -17.83
CA SER A 216 -5.26 2.24 -17.66
C SER A 216 -5.94 3.45 -18.28
N SER A 217 -6.59 3.31 -19.44
CA SER A 217 -7.23 4.45 -20.14
C SER A 217 -8.35 5.10 -19.34
N GLU A 218 -9.11 4.32 -18.55
CA GLU A 218 -10.12 4.85 -17.64
C GLU A 218 -9.49 5.75 -16.56
N LEU A 219 -8.40 5.27 -15.94
CA LEU A 219 -7.67 6.04 -14.92
C LEU A 219 -7.02 7.30 -15.50
N GLN A 220 -6.47 7.19 -16.71
CA GLN A 220 -5.86 8.30 -17.43
C GLN A 220 -6.89 9.38 -17.79
N ALA A 221 -8.03 8.97 -18.36
CA ALA A 221 -9.11 9.87 -18.76
C ALA A 221 -9.75 10.58 -17.56
N ALA A 222 -9.90 9.88 -16.43
CA ALA A 222 -10.42 10.46 -15.19
C ALA A 222 -9.35 11.24 -14.39
N GLY A 223 -8.09 11.18 -14.81
CA GLY A 223 -7.01 11.97 -14.22
C GLY A 223 -6.40 11.42 -12.93
N TRP A 224 -6.64 10.15 -12.60
CA TRP A 224 -6.02 9.45 -11.46
C TRP A 224 -4.55 9.11 -11.71
N VAL A 225 -4.17 9.00 -12.98
CA VAL A 225 -2.77 8.98 -13.41
C VAL A 225 -2.60 9.97 -14.56
N GLY A 226 -1.64 10.88 -14.45
CA GLY A 226 -1.49 11.90 -15.49
C GLY A 226 -0.52 13.01 -15.16
N TRP A 227 -0.08 13.69 -16.21
CA TRP A 227 0.76 14.88 -16.08
C TRP A 227 -0.03 16.06 -15.51
N ARG A 228 0.60 16.79 -14.60
CA ARG A 228 0.06 18.00 -13.98
C ARG A 228 1.14 19.08 -13.93
N LYS A 229 0.75 20.34 -14.12
CA LYS A 229 1.67 21.47 -13.93
C LYS A 229 2.11 21.51 -12.48
N VAL A 230 3.40 21.71 -12.23
CA VAL A 230 3.96 21.75 -10.85
C VAL A 230 3.20 22.75 -9.98
N SER A 231 2.90 23.94 -10.52
CA SER A 231 2.15 24.99 -9.83
C SER A 231 0.70 24.61 -9.45
N SER A 232 0.13 23.59 -10.07
CA SER A 232 -1.21 23.08 -9.73
C SER A 232 -1.18 21.95 -8.69
N VAL A 233 -0.01 21.34 -8.45
CA VAL A 233 0.17 20.21 -7.53
C VAL A 233 0.71 20.66 -6.19
N PHE A 234 1.59 21.66 -6.20
CA PHE A 234 2.30 22.11 -5.01
C PHE A 234 1.89 23.54 -4.65
N ASP A 235 1.15 23.68 -3.56
CA ASP A 235 0.79 24.97 -3.00
C ASP A 235 2.03 25.73 -2.53
N SER A 236 2.17 26.97 -3.00
CA SER A 236 3.37 27.77 -2.79
C SER A 236 3.68 28.07 -1.32
N SER A 237 2.68 28.00 -0.44
CA SER A 237 2.79 28.33 0.99
C SER A 237 2.93 27.11 1.89
N SER A 238 2.65 25.91 1.38
CA SER A 238 2.71 24.64 2.13
C SER A 238 4.09 23.99 2.08
N PHE A 239 4.44 23.20 3.09
CA PHE A 239 5.62 22.34 3.02
C PHE A 239 5.29 20.98 2.42
N TYR A 240 6.31 20.31 1.86
CA TYR A 240 6.20 18.95 1.35
C TYR A 240 7.38 18.11 1.81
N ASN A 241 7.11 16.85 2.12
CA ASN A 241 8.11 15.80 2.26
C ASN A 241 8.02 14.89 1.04
N LEU A 242 9.19 14.42 0.59
CA LEU A 242 9.33 13.44 -0.48
C LEU A 242 10.08 12.24 0.06
N CYS A 243 9.63 11.04 -0.29
CA CYS A 243 10.36 9.78 -0.08
C CYS A 243 10.75 9.21 -1.44
N LEU A 244 12.04 9.36 -1.80
CA LEU A 244 12.60 8.97 -3.09
C LEU A 244 13.08 7.51 -3.03
N THR A 245 12.49 6.62 -3.83
CA THR A 245 12.84 5.19 -3.84
C THR A 245 13.99 4.84 -4.78
N ARG A 246 14.98 4.10 -4.29
CA ARG A 246 16.08 3.54 -5.10
C ARG A 246 16.21 2.05 -4.88
N ARG A 247 16.74 1.33 -5.88
CA ARG A 247 17.08 -0.09 -5.71
C ARG A 247 18.15 -0.21 -4.63
N THR A 248 17.99 -1.24 -3.80
CA THR A 248 18.99 -1.66 -2.82
C THR A 248 20.18 -2.34 -3.48
#